data_AF-A0A931M7D4-F1
#
_entry.id   AF-A0A931M7D4-F1
#
_cell.length_a   1.000
_cell.length_b   1.000
_cell.length_c   1.000
_cell.angle_alpha   90.00
_cell.angle_beta   90.00
_cell.angle_gamma   90.00
#
_symmetry.space_group_name_H-M   'P 1'
#
loop_
_entity.id
_entity.type
_entity.pdbx_description
1 polymer ?
#
loop_
_entity_poly.entity_id
_entity_poly.type
_entity_poly.pdbx_seq_one_letter_code
_entity_poly.pdbx_strand_id
1 'polypeptide(L)'
;MVGAVLVPGGRTPVLITRDMLKTMKKGAVIIDVSVDQGGCIETSKPTTHDNPVYEVDGIIHYCVANMPGAYPRTSTLALTNATLPYVKLLANKGIEKAIREDSEIKTALNTYKGGVTNKAIAESMGIN
;
A
#
# COMPACT_ATOMS: atom_id res chain seq x y z
N MET A 1 6.80 5.20 17.84
CA MET A 1 5.81 5.89 16.98
C MET A 1 5.40 4.93 15.88
N VAL A 2 4.12 4.93 15.49
CA VAL A 2 3.62 4.13 14.36
C VAL A 2 3.00 5.07 13.33
N GLY A 3 3.56 5.12 12.14
CA GLY A 3 3.00 5.79 10.97
C GLY A 3 2.03 4.86 10.25
N ALA A 4 0.76 5.28 10.15
CA ALA A 4 -0.32 4.46 9.57
C ALA A 4 -1.23 5.33 8.68
N VAL A 5 -0.63 6.29 7.95
CA VAL A 5 -1.36 7.21 7.08
C VAL A 5 -1.50 6.62 5.68
N LEU A 6 -2.72 6.59 5.17
CA LEU A 6 -3.04 6.01 3.88
C LEU A 6 -3.75 7.05 3.02
N VAL A 7 -3.29 7.26 1.79
CA VAL A 7 -4.01 8.04 0.78
C VAL A 7 -4.42 7.10 -0.35
N PRO A 8 -5.71 6.81 -0.54
CA PRO A 8 -6.16 5.92 -1.60
C PRO A 8 -5.66 6.37 -2.98
N GLY A 9 -4.94 5.49 -3.69
CA GLY A 9 -4.49 5.72 -5.06
C GLY A 9 -3.36 6.74 -5.23
N GLY A 10 -2.73 7.21 -4.15
CA GLY A 10 -1.65 8.21 -4.21
C GLY A 10 -0.47 7.85 -3.31
N ARG A 11 0.60 8.64 -3.43
CA ARG A 11 1.76 8.56 -2.53
C ARG A 11 1.37 9.07 -1.14
N THR A 12 1.83 8.39 -0.09
CA THR A 12 1.65 8.87 1.29
C THR A 12 2.35 10.23 1.49
N PRO A 13 1.69 11.23 2.09
CA PRO A 13 2.32 12.50 2.40
C PRO A 13 3.35 12.34 3.52
N VAL A 14 4.47 13.04 3.39
CA VAL A 14 5.46 13.13 4.45
C VAL A 14 4.91 14.03 5.55
N LEU A 15 4.69 13.46 6.74
CA LEU A 15 4.17 14.16 7.91
C LEU A 15 5.25 14.42 8.96
N ILE A 16 6.28 13.58 9.00
CA ILE A 16 7.41 13.70 9.92
C ILE A 16 8.65 13.99 9.11
N THR A 17 9.20 15.19 9.27
CA THR A 17 10.46 15.59 8.63
C THR A 17 11.66 15.05 9.39
N ARG A 18 12.82 15.00 8.73
CA ARG A 18 14.07 14.58 9.37
C ARG A 18 14.40 15.43 10.59
N ASP A 19 14.16 16.74 10.54
CA ASP A 19 14.45 17.63 11.66
C ASP A 19 13.62 17.31 12.91
N MET A 20 12.41 16.80 12.75
CA MET A 20 11.56 16.39 13.87
C MET A 20 12.16 15.20 14.64
N LEU A 21 13.00 14.36 14.01
CA LEU A 21 13.69 13.24 14.69
C LEU A 21 14.58 13.70 15.83
N LYS A 22 15.15 14.91 15.75
CA LYS A 22 16.01 15.49 16.81
C LYS A 22 15.27 15.71 18.12
N THR A 23 13.94 15.78 18.09
CA THR A 23 13.09 15.91 19.28
C THR A 23 12.77 14.56 19.93
N MET A 24 13.10 13.46 19.26
CA MET A 24 12.84 12.11 19.74
C MET A 24 13.95 11.64 20.69
N LYS A 25 13.57 10.74 21.61
CA LYS A 25 14.53 10.09 22.51
C LYS A 25 15.41 9.14 21.70
N LYS A 26 16.72 9.15 21.95
CA LYS A 26 17.64 8.14 21.41
C LYS A 26 17.18 6.73 21.80
N GLY A 27 17.21 5.81 20.85
CA GLY A 27 16.69 4.44 20.98
C GLY A 27 15.18 4.33 20.77
N ALA A 28 14.47 5.44 20.50
CA ALA A 28 13.07 5.35 20.11
C ALA A 28 12.91 4.58 18.79
N VAL A 29 11.75 3.93 18.64
CA VAL A 29 11.42 3.13 17.46
C VAL A 29 10.32 3.82 16.65
N ILE A 30 10.53 3.87 15.33
CA ILE A 30 9.55 4.26 14.32
C ILE A 30 9.16 3.02 13.54
N ILE A 31 7.86 2.78 13.43
CA ILE A 31 7.28 1.77 12.56
C ILE A 31 6.51 2.52 11.49
N ASP A 32 6.92 2.43 10.22
CA ASP A 32 6.19 3.05 9.11
C ASP A 32 5.44 1.99 8.30
N VAL A 33 4.14 1.85 8.58
CA VAL A 33 3.24 0.93 7.88
C VAL A 33 2.88 1.47 6.49
N SER A 34 2.98 2.78 6.30
CA SER A 34 2.70 3.46 5.04
C SER A 34 3.82 3.36 4.01
N VAL A 35 4.91 2.65 4.35
CA VAL A 35 6.08 2.46 3.49
C VAL A 35 5.72 1.85 2.13
N ASP A 36 4.68 1.02 2.06
CA ASP A 36 4.17 0.42 0.82
C ASP A 36 3.68 1.48 -0.19
N GLN A 37 3.41 2.70 0.26
CA GLN A 37 3.01 3.86 -0.58
C GLN A 37 4.01 5.03 -0.49
N GLY A 38 5.25 4.75 -0.07
CA GLY A 38 6.34 5.73 0.00
C GLY A 38 6.64 6.29 1.39
N GLY A 39 5.89 5.91 2.42
CA GLY A 39 6.12 6.26 3.82
C GLY A 39 5.60 7.64 4.23
N CYS A 40 5.23 7.80 5.50
CA CYS A 40 4.81 9.10 6.06
C CYS A 40 5.93 9.83 6.81
N ILE A 41 7.13 9.26 6.85
CA ILE A 41 8.32 9.85 7.47
C ILE A 41 9.38 10.07 6.39
N GLU A 42 10.01 11.23 6.39
CA GLU A 42 10.99 11.63 5.36
C GLU A 42 12.19 10.68 5.29
N THR A 43 12.60 10.12 6.43
CA THR A 43 13.72 9.17 6.55
C THR A 43 13.31 7.72 6.35
N SER A 44 12.04 7.43 6.04
CA SER A 44 11.57 6.07 5.75
C SER A 44 12.15 5.56 4.44
N LYS A 45 12.69 4.34 4.50
CA LYS A 45 13.17 3.56 3.36
C LYS A 45 12.61 2.14 3.50
N PRO A 46 12.05 1.54 2.43
CA PRO A 46 11.61 0.15 2.47
C PRO A 46 12.72 -0.80 2.93
N THR A 47 12.38 -1.65 3.90
CA THR A 47 13.20 -2.77 4.36
C THR A 47 12.54 -4.10 4.02
N THR A 48 13.26 -5.19 4.25
CA THR A 48 12.78 -6.57 4.03
C THR A 48 12.66 -7.29 5.36
N HIS A 49 11.95 -8.43 5.37
CA HIS A 49 11.87 -9.28 6.56
C HIS A 49 13.25 -9.77 7.04
N ASP A 50 14.20 -9.98 6.11
CA ASP A 50 15.57 -10.42 6.44
C ASP A 50 16.43 -9.31 7.07
N ASN A 51 16.21 -8.07 6.66
CA ASN A 51 16.91 -6.90 7.20
C ASN A 51 15.91 -5.81 7.58
N PRO A 52 15.15 -6.01 8.69
CA PRO A 52 13.91 -5.27 8.95
C PRO A 52 14.11 -3.86 9.50
N VAL A 53 15.28 -3.60 10.08
CA VAL A 53 15.55 -2.34 10.79
C VAL A 53 16.83 -1.67 10.33
N TYR A 54 16.85 -0.34 10.47
CA TYR A 54 18.05 0.49 10.35
C TYR A 54 17.96 1.65 11.34
N GLU A 55 19.08 2.34 11.58
CA GLU A 55 19.12 3.48 12.50
C GLU A 55 19.38 4.79 11.73
N VAL A 56 18.66 5.85 12.12
CA VAL A 56 18.90 7.22 11.66
C VAL A 56 18.88 8.14 12.86
N ASP A 57 19.96 8.90 13.06
CA ASP A 57 20.06 9.92 14.12
C ASP A 57 19.75 9.37 15.54
N GLY A 58 20.10 8.11 15.80
CA GLY A 58 19.82 7.43 17.08
C GLY A 58 18.42 6.80 17.18
N ILE A 59 17.64 6.81 16.11
CA ILE A 59 16.24 6.34 16.06
C ILE A 59 16.14 5.10 15.16
N ILE A 60 15.57 4.03 15.70
CA ILE A 60 15.42 2.75 15.02
C ILE A 60 14.19 2.83 14.11
N HIS A 61 14.36 2.55 12.82
CA HIS A 61 13.30 2.51 11.83
C HIS A 61 12.98 1.07 11.48
N TYR A 62 11.70 0.72 11.50
CA TYR A 62 11.14 -0.52 10.98
C TYR A 62 10.17 -0.15 9.86
N CYS A 63 10.56 -0.46 8.63
CA CYS A 63 9.87 -0.01 7.42
C CYS A 63 9.69 -1.19 6.45
N VAL A 64 9.34 -2.37 7.00
CA VAL A 64 9.20 -3.59 6.21
C VAL A 64 7.96 -3.48 5.32
N ALA A 65 8.16 -3.55 4.01
CA ALA A 65 7.07 -3.63 3.05
C ALA A 65 6.38 -5.00 3.12
N ASN A 66 5.10 -5.07 2.74
CA ASN A 66 4.34 -6.32 2.75
C ASN A 66 4.42 -7.07 4.11
N MET A 67 4.14 -6.35 5.21
CA MET A 67 4.11 -6.93 6.56
C MET A 67 3.17 -8.16 6.69
N PRO A 68 1.99 -8.21 6.04
CA PRO A 68 1.13 -9.41 6.09
C PRO A 68 1.79 -10.68 5.52
N GLY A 69 2.83 -10.53 4.70
CA GLY A 69 3.61 -11.65 4.15
C GLY A 69 4.31 -12.49 5.21
N ALA A 70 4.61 -11.93 6.40
CA ALA A 70 5.17 -12.70 7.52
C ALA A 70 4.20 -13.74 8.10
N TYR A 71 2.90 -13.59 7.85
CA TYR A 71 1.85 -14.46 8.41
C TYR A 71 0.97 -15.05 7.29
N PRO A 72 1.54 -15.85 6.38
CA PRO A 72 0.91 -16.21 5.11
C PRO A 72 -0.42 -16.95 5.28
N ARG A 73 -0.55 -17.82 6.30
CA ARG A 73 -1.82 -18.52 6.56
C ARG A 73 -2.94 -17.55 6.91
N THR A 74 -2.68 -16.62 7.81
CA THR A 74 -3.68 -15.65 8.28
C THR A 74 -4.01 -14.62 7.20
N SER A 75 -2.98 -14.06 6.54
CA SER A 75 -3.17 -13.06 5.49
C SER A 75 -3.83 -13.64 4.25
N THR A 76 -3.52 -14.88 3.86
CA THR A 76 -4.20 -15.57 2.77
C THR A 76 -5.68 -15.73 3.07
N LEU A 77 -6.04 -16.26 4.25
CA LEU A 77 -7.44 -16.43 4.63
C LEU A 77 -8.20 -15.09 4.64
N ALA A 78 -7.59 -14.04 5.20
CA ALA A 78 -8.18 -12.70 5.21
C ALA A 78 -8.40 -12.15 3.79
N LEU A 79 -7.37 -12.22 2.93
CA LEU A 79 -7.45 -11.76 1.54
C LEU A 79 -8.48 -12.55 0.73
N THR A 80 -8.47 -13.88 0.83
CA THR A 80 -9.41 -14.74 0.07
C THR A 80 -10.84 -14.55 0.55
N ASN A 81 -11.08 -14.36 1.84
CA ASN A 81 -12.43 -14.09 2.34
C ASN A 81 -13.01 -12.80 1.76
N ALA A 82 -12.18 -11.76 1.60
CA ALA A 82 -12.60 -10.50 0.98
C ALA A 82 -12.74 -10.60 -0.55
N THR A 83 -11.86 -11.36 -1.23
CA THR A 83 -11.79 -11.37 -2.70
C THR A 83 -12.63 -12.45 -3.37
N LEU A 84 -12.94 -13.55 -2.68
CA LEU A 84 -13.67 -14.69 -3.24
C LEU A 84 -15.03 -14.34 -3.86
N PRO A 85 -15.86 -13.44 -3.28
CA PRO A 85 -17.11 -13.02 -3.92
C PRO A 85 -16.91 -12.44 -5.32
N TYR A 86 -15.91 -11.55 -5.49
CA TYR A 86 -15.57 -10.94 -6.77
C TYR A 86 -15.01 -11.95 -7.77
N VAL A 87 -14.17 -12.87 -7.31
CA VAL A 87 -13.65 -13.97 -8.15
C VAL A 87 -14.79 -14.81 -8.71
N LYS A 88 -15.77 -15.19 -7.87
CA LYS A 88 -16.95 -15.94 -8.30
C LYS A 88 -17.82 -15.15 -9.28
N LEU A 89 -18.02 -13.86 -9.02
CA LEU A 89 -18.77 -12.97 -9.91
C LEU A 89 -18.15 -12.93 -11.31
N LEU A 90 -16.84 -12.68 -11.38
CA LEU A 90 -16.08 -12.62 -12.63
C LEU A 90 -16.07 -13.97 -13.36
N ALA A 91 -15.87 -15.07 -12.63
CA ALA A 91 -15.86 -16.42 -13.21
C ALA A 91 -17.22 -16.79 -13.84
N ASN A 92 -18.33 -16.41 -13.21
CA ASN A 92 -19.68 -16.77 -13.68
C ASN A 92 -20.19 -15.87 -14.81
N LYS A 93 -19.84 -14.58 -14.79
CA LYS A 93 -20.42 -13.58 -15.69
C LYS A 93 -19.48 -13.14 -16.81
N GLY A 94 -18.17 -13.35 -16.65
CA GLY A 94 -17.16 -12.69 -17.47
C GLY A 94 -17.04 -11.20 -17.17
N ILE A 95 -15.96 -10.59 -17.66
CA ILE A 95 -15.59 -9.21 -17.32
C ILE A 95 -16.60 -8.16 -17.85
N GLU A 96 -17.11 -8.32 -19.08
CA GLU A 96 -17.98 -7.31 -19.68
C GLU A 96 -19.34 -7.19 -18.97
N LYS A 97 -19.91 -8.34 -18.59
CA LYS A 97 -21.17 -8.37 -17.85
C LYS A 97 -20.96 -7.92 -16.40
N ALA A 98 -19.86 -8.34 -15.77
CA ALA A 98 -19.53 -7.92 -14.40
C ALA A 98 -19.38 -6.39 -14.29
N ILE A 99 -18.65 -5.74 -15.19
CA ILE A 99 -18.48 -4.27 -15.17
C ILE A 99 -19.81 -3.52 -15.39
N ARG A 100 -20.75 -4.09 -16.16
CA ARG A 100 -22.06 -3.45 -16.41
C ARG A 100 -23.00 -3.55 -15.21
N GLU A 101 -22.91 -4.64 -14.46
CA GLU A 101 -23.85 -4.97 -13.38
C GLU A 101 -23.31 -4.66 -11.99
N ASP A 102 -21.99 -4.53 -11.82
CA ASP A 102 -21.32 -4.30 -10.54
C ASP A 102 -20.46 -3.03 -10.60
N SER A 103 -20.87 -2.02 -9.83
CA SER A 103 -20.20 -0.72 -9.77
C SER A 103 -18.81 -0.79 -9.13
N GLU A 104 -18.56 -1.73 -8.22
CA GLU A 104 -17.26 -1.89 -7.56
C GLU A 104 -16.25 -2.50 -8.53
N ILE A 105 -16.64 -3.53 -9.28
CA ILE A 105 -15.81 -4.08 -10.37
C ILE A 105 -15.53 -3.03 -11.44
N LYS A 106 -16.53 -2.21 -11.79
CA LYS A 106 -16.36 -1.14 -12.77
C LYS A 106 -15.30 -0.12 -12.36
N THR A 107 -15.31 0.32 -11.10
CA THR A 107 -14.32 1.30 -10.60
C THR A 107 -12.97 0.68 -10.30
N ALA A 108 -12.90 -0.64 -10.07
CA ALA A 108 -11.65 -1.38 -9.85
C ALA A 108 -10.83 -1.65 -11.12
N LEU A 109 -11.38 -1.37 -12.31
CA LEU A 109 -10.72 -1.66 -13.58
C LEU A 109 -9.57 -0.67 -13.85
N ASN A 110 -8.34 -1.18 -13.95
CA ASN A 110 -7.17 -0.36 -14.26
C ASN A 110 -6.88 -0.26 -15.76
N THR A 111 -7.02 -1.37 -16.50
CA THR A 111 -6.81 -1.42 -17.95
C THR A 111 -7.85 -2.31 -18.62
N TYR A 112 -8.18 -2.01 -19.88
CA TYR A 112 -9.09 -2.82 -20.68
C TYR A 112 -8.86 -2.61 -22.17
N LYS A 113 -8.77 -3.71 -22.93
CA LYS A 113 -8.60 -3.70 -24.40
C LYS A 113 -7.49 -2.74 -24.90
N GLY A 114 -6.38 -2.68 -24.17
CA GLY A 114 -5.22 -1.84 -24.51
C GLY A 114 -5.29 -0.39 -24.03
N GLY A 115 -6.40 0.03 -23.40
CA GLY A 115 -6.53 1.36 -22.78
C GLY A 115 -6.33 1.33 -21.26
N VAL A 116 -5.90 2.46 -20.69
CA VAL A 116 -5.91 2.71 -19.24
C VAL A 116 -7.27 3.30 -18.87
N THR A 117 -7.97 2.69 -17.92
CA THR A 117 -9.33 3.12 -17.50
C THR A 117 -9.32 3.83 -16.15
N ASN A 118 -8.26 3.65 -15.36
CA ASN A 118 -8.09 4.32 -14.08
C ASN A 118 -7.37 5.67 -14.27
N LYS A 119 -8.06 6.75 -13.92
CA LYS A 119 -7.56 8.12 -14.06
C LYS A 119 -6.24 8.37 -13.30
N ALA A 120 -6.11 7.89 -12.07
CA ALA A 120 -4.90 8.11 -11.27
C ALA A 120 -3.68 7.43 -11.90
N ILE A 121 -3.87 6.23 -12.47
CA ILE A 121 -2.81 5.54 -13.21
C ILE A 121 -2.44 6.32 -14.47
N ALA A 122 -3.44 6.75 -15.26
CA ALA A 122 -3.24 7.52 -16.48
C ALA A 122 -2.41 8.80 -16.21
N GLU A 123 -2.80 9.57 -15.18
CA GLU A 123 -2.08 10.77 -14.74
C GLU A 123 -0.64 10.46 -14.29
N SER A 124 -0.43 9.41 -13.47
CA SER A 124 0.90 9.03 -13.00
C SER A 124 1.85 8.57 -14.12
N MET A 125 1.31 8.06 -15.23
CA MET A 125 2.07 7.62 -16.39
C MET A 125 2.19 8.70 -17.49
N GLY A 126 1.55 9.87 -17.31
CA GLY A 126 1.54 10.95 -18.31
C GLY A 126 0.70 10.64 -19.56
N ILE A 127 -0.29 9.76 -19.43
CA ILE A 127 -1.21 9.36 -20.50
C ILE A 127 -2.54 10.06 -20.20
N ASN A 128 -2.97 10.99 -21.07
CA ASN A 128 -4.25 11.68 -20.95
C ASN A 128 -5.38 10.89 -21.62
#